data_AF-A0A7X3R8T0-F1
#
_entry.id   AF-A0A7X3R8T0-F1
#
_cell.length_a   1.000
_cell.length_b   1.000
_cell.length_c   1.000
_cell.angle_alpha   90.00
_cell.angle_beta   90.00
_cell.angle_gamma   90.00
#
_symmetry.space_group_name_H-M   'P 1'
#
loop_
_entity.id
_entity.type
_entity.pdbx_description
1 polymer ?
#
loop_
_entity_poly.entity_id
_entity_poly.type
_entity_poly.pdbx_seq_one_letter_code
_entity_poly.pdbx_strand_id
1 'polypeptide(L)'
;MSKINQTGVTAWVRACTWLASCALCLSFIGTGPTVAQTTTDPPSGTETPGAAEAPATPPAPGAPSTPATPTTPGGPQDAQPDTTLTLEQRQQAALQQFLTTVALTKNNLGAVYFEQGEYDSAQVHLEHALEIAPGFAAAYLTMGLVHHARGDSVAALDAFMKTVEGDTLSVARMSTVPPDTVYAWARSQYDRMMVGIPNLAAAHTDMAIAYNQGGYLNEAVHHYRQAIENDSSYVDAYTNLGKVYSDTEEYEQSAEAYEKVLTLSPPEDQLPRIHLNLGVAYMGLERIDDAIAEWNRAVALAPDYMDAYMNLGTAYQNKNMPDSTRAVWERALEVGGQSVVPRVALARLSFAEGRLDDALRYYGEILDLGARDPRISAEIALVHERREDFDQAITNYEQALELAPENAQLKAALSRVRRIVEERAKAIESNKIRVRQIVVATREAADAVMERLTAGADFAELARETSIDSSRDSGGDLGFFGPGEMIPEFEQAAMGLEVGELSGVVQTPMGFHIIKRIE
;
A
#
# COMPACT_ATOMS: atom_id res chain seq x y z
N MET A 1 -41.37 30.38 -7.65
CA MET A 1 -40.55 31.25 -8.53
C MET A 1 -39.87 30.37 -9.58
N SER A 2 -40.57 29.97 -10.66
CA SER A 2 -40.19 28.80 -11.48
C SER A 2 -40.03 29.07 -12.98
N LYS A 3 -39.67 30.30 -13.36
CA LYS A 3 -39.38 30.69 -14.76
C LYS A 3 -38.08 31.49 -14.96
N ILE A 4 -37.20 31.49 -13.96
CA ILE A 4 -35.84 32.01 -14.06
C ILE A 4 -34.89 30.82 -13.89
N ASN A 5 -34.36 30.30 -15.00
CA ASN A 5 -32.98 29.79 -15.12
C ASN A 5 -32.71 29.13 -16.48
N GLN A 6 -33.59 28.31 -17.07
CA GLN A 6 -33.31 27.67 -18.38
C GLN A 6 -33.07 28.69 -19.50
N THR A 7 -33.88 29.73 -19.59
CA THR A 7 -33.68 30.88 -20.51
C THR A 7 -32.50 31.77 -20.12
N GLY A 8 -32.13 31.81 -18.83
CA GLY A 8 -30.96 32.52 -18.35
C GLY A 8 -29.66 31.84 -18.78
N VAL A 9 -29.54 30.53 -18.54
CA VAL A 9 -28.35 29.74 -18.87
C VAL A 9 -28.21 29.53 -20.37
N THR A 10 -29.29 29.28 -21.13
CA THR A 10 -29.18 29.26 -22.60
C THR A 10 -28.85 30.63 -23.19
N ALA A 11 -29.24 31.75 -22.57
CA ALA A 11 -28.74 33.07 -22.96
C ALA A 11 -27.27 33.30 -22.57
N TRP A 12 -26.83 32.73 -21.44
CA TRP A 12 -25.47 32.79 -20.91
C TRP A 12 -24.48 32.03 -21.82
N VAL A 13 -24.75 30.76 -22.16
CA VAL A 13 -23.89 30.00 -23.09
C VAL A 13 -23.91 30.64 -24.49
N ARG A 14 -25.07 31.13 -24.97
CA ARG A 14 -25.15 31.91 -26.22
C ARG A 14 -24.34 33.22 -26.19
N ALA A 15 -24.19 33.86 -25.04
CA ALA A 15 -23.32 35.03 -24.90
C ALA A 15 -21.84 34.64 -25.01
N CYS A 16 -21.43 33.52 -24.41
CA CYS A 16 -20.08 32.97 -24.53
C CYS A 16 -19.75 32.58 -25.98
N THR A 17 -20.66 31.93 -26.72
CA THR A 17 -20.44 31.58 -28.13
C THR A 17 -20.44 32.80 -29.06
N TRP A 18 -21.21 33.85 -28.75
CA TRP A 18 -21.16 35.12 -29.47
C TRP A 18 -19.80 35.82 -29.32
N LEU A 19 -19.26 35.89 -28.10
CA LEU A 19 -17.93 36.48 -27.84
C LEU A 19 -16.80 35.68 -28.52
N ALA A 20 -16.85 34.35 -28.50
CA ALA A 20 -15.89 33.51 -29.22
C ALA A 20 -15.94 33.76 -30.74
N SER A 21 -17.13 33.96 -31.30
CA SER A 21 -17.33 34.29 -32.72
C SER A 21 -16.72 35.64 -33.08
N CYS A 22 -16.87 36.67 -32.22
CA CYS A 22 -16.26 37.99 -32.44
C CYS A 22 -14.73 37.96 -32.42
N ALA A 23 -14.11 37.17 -31.54
CA ALA A 23 -12.64 37.06 -31.44
C ALA A 23 -12.01 36.44 -32.70
N LEU A 24 -12.69 35.49 -33.35
CA LEU A 24 -12.25 34.87 -34.61
C LEU A 24 -12.35 35.82 -35.81
N CYS A 25 -13.29 36.78 -35.82
CA CYS A 25 -13.37 37.77 -36.90
C CYS A 25 -12.29 38.85 -36.80
N LEU A 26 -11.93 39.30 -35.59
CA LEU A 26 -10.95 40.38 -35.39
C LEU A 26 -9.51 39.98 -35.75
N SER A 27 -9.20 38.68 -35.78
CA SER A 27 -7.87 38.16 -36.10
C SER A 27 -7.59 38.03 -37.61
N PHE A 28 -8.56 38.28 -38.49
CA PHE A 28 -8.46 37.99 -39.94
C PHE A 28 -8.27 39.20 -40.88
N ILE A 29 -8.23 40.43 -40.35
CA ILE A 29 -8.15 41.67 -41.17
C ILE A 29 -6.74 42.31 -41.12
N GLY A 30 -5.79 41.70 -40.39
CA GLY A 30 -4.56 42.34 -39.91
C GLY A 30 -3.28 42.26 -40.75
N THR A 31 -3.28 41.75 -41.99
CA THR A 31 -2.02 41.54 -42.76
C THR A 31 -2.09 41.91 -44.24
N GLY A 32 -1.34 42.95 -44.63
CA GLY A 32 -1.09 43.35 -46.02
C GLY A 32 0.03 44.42 -46.09
N PRO A 33 1.04 44.30 -46.98
CA PRO A 33 2.28 45.08 -46.85
C PRO A 33 2.27 46.48 -47.49
N THR A 34 3.12 47.35 -46.95
CA THR A 34 3.32 48.75 -47.38
C THR A 34 4.07 48.92 -48.70
N VAL A 35 3.62 49.88 -49.52
CA VAL A 35 4.39 50.56 -50.58
C VAL A 35 4.17 52.08 -50.44
N ALA A 36 5.12 52.92 -50.87
CA ALA A 36 5.25 54.30 -50.38
C ALA A 36 5.16 55.42 -51.44
N GLN A 37 4.72 56.61 -50.99
CA GLN A 37 4.69 57.92 -51.69
C GLN A 37 3.69 57.99 -52.89
N THR A 38 3.07 59.12 -53.28
CA THR A 38 3.39 60.56 -53.15
C THR A 38 2.15 61.45 -52.84
N THR A 39 2.30 62.79 -52.93
CA THR A 39 1.39 63.89 -52.52
C THR A 39 0.29 64.32 -53.51
N THR A 40 -0.85 64.82 -53.02
CA THR A 40 -1.54 66.08 -53.47
C THR A 40 -2.72 66.45 -52.55
N ASP A 41 -3.26 67.69 -52.65
CA ASP A 41 -4.17 68.37 -51.68
C ASP A 41 -5.51 68.87 -52.33
N PRO A 42 -6.50 69.46 -51.60
CA PRO A 42 -7.95 69.49 -51.96
C PRO A 42 -8.47 70.81 -52.62
N PRO A 43 -9.79 70.89 -52.95
CA PRO A 43 -10.76 71.86 -52.31
C PRO A 43 -12.26 71.39 -52.32
N SER A 44 -13.34 72.06 -51.84
CA SER A 44 -13.64 72.99 -50.71
C SER A 44 -15.16 73.37 -50.66
N GLY A 45 -15.82 73.53 -49.49
CA GLY A 45 -17.16 74.17 -49.32
C GLY A 45 -17.90 73.80 -48.00
N THR A 46 -18.28 74.69 -47.05
CA THR A 46 -19.27 75.81 -46.99
C THR A 46 -20.74 75.35 -46.82
N GLU A 47 -21.65 75.98 -46.03
CA GLU A 47 -21.71 77.35 -45.48
C GLU A 47 -22.63 77.50 -44.20
N THR A 48 -22.78 78.72 -43.65
CA THR A 48 -23.50 79.13 -42.39
C THR A 48 -23.95 80.64 -42.48
N PRO A 49 -24.43 81.43 -41.46
CA PRO A 49 -24.83 81.19 -40.03
C PRO A 49 -26.10 81.97 -39.52
N GLY A 50 -26.43 81.89 -38.21
CA GLY A 50 -26.92 83.06 -37.39
C GLY A 50 -28.35 83.06 -36.80
N ALA A 51 -28.76 83.96 -35.87
CA ALA A 51 -28.02 84.82 -34.90
C ALA A 51 -28.98 85.60 -33.93
N ALA A 52 -28.44 86.20 -32.85
CA ALA A 52 -28.96 87.35 -32.05
C ALA A 52 -30.14 87.14 -31.04
N GLU A 53 -30.31 87.87 -29.91
CA GLU A 53 -29.41 88.78 -29.15
C GLU A 53 -29.79 89.00 -27.65
N ALA A 54 -28.88 89.69 -26.93
CA ALA A 54 -28.75 90.05 -25.49
C ALA A 54 -29.85 90.99 -24.91
N PRO A 55 -29.86 91.47 -23.62
CA PRO A 55 -28.79 91.65 -22.60
C PRO A 55 -29.10 90.94 -21.24
N ALA A 56 -28.51 91.19 -20.04
CA ALA A 56 -27.64 92.26 -19.50
C ALA A 56 -26.68 91.78 -18.36
N THR A 57 -26.07 92.72 -17.61
CA THR A 57 -24.90 92.52 -16.69
C THR A 57 -24.89 93.55 -15.54
N PRO A 58 -23.97 93.57 -14.54
CA PRO A 58 -22.81 92.69 -14.20
C PRO A 58 -23.02 92.01 -12.79
N PRO A 59 -22.03 91.47 -12.03
CA PRO A 59 -20.58 91.36 -12.23
C PRO A 59 -19.99 89.93 -12.02
N ALA A 60 -19.06 89.74 -11.06
CA ALA A 60 -17.85 88.93 -11.25
C ALA A 60 -16.99 88.85 -9.94
N PRO A 61 -15.88 88.08 -9.89
CA PRO A 61 -15.31 87.15 -10.88
C PRO A 61 -15.16 85.69 -10.35
N GLY A 62 -14.71 84.74 -11.21
CA GLY A 62 -14.28 83.41 -10.72
C GLY A 62 -14.01 82.33 -11.79
N ALA A 63 -14.87 82.23 -12.81
CA ALA A 63 -14.87 81.26 -13.92
C ALA A 63 -15.11 79.75 -13.56
N PRO A 64 -15.86 78.96 -14.37
CA PRO A 64 -16.72 77.92 -13.77
C PRO A 64 -16.85 76.54 -14.49
N SER A 65 -17.42 75.59 -13.74
CA SER A 65 -18.42 74.55 -14.11
C SER A 65 -18.29 73.66 -15.36
N THR A 66 -18.46 72.35 -15.11
CA THR A 66 -19.00 71.30 -16.03
C THR A 66 -20.53 71.48 -16.26
N PRO A 67 -21.30 70.59 -16.94
CA PRO A 67 -20.94 69.39 -17.72
C PRO A 67 -21.58 69.27 -19.12
N ALA A 68 -21.05 68.36 -19.96
CA ALA A 68 -21.81 67.70 -21.04
C ALA A 68 -21.17 66.34 -21.40
N THR A 69 -22.02 65.35 -21.76
CA THR A 69 -21.64 64.06 -22.36
C THR A 69 -22.17 63.97 -23.80
N PRO A 70 -21.78 62.98 -24.62
CA PRO A 70 -20.67 62.03 -24.48
C PRO A 70 -19.64 62.15 -25.64
N THR A 71 -18.35 61.92 -25.36
CA THR A 71 -17.34 61.68 -26.41
C THR A 71 -17.16 60.17 -26.67
N THR A 72 -16.92 59.85 -27.93
CA THR A 72 -16.67 58.50 -28.48
C THR A 72 -15.53 57.77 -27.74
N PRO A 73 -15.54 56.44 -27.59
CA PRO A 73 -14.54 55.72 -26.81
C PRO A 73 -13.10 56.00 -27.27
N GLY A 74 -12.25 56.39 -26.32
CA GLY A 74 -10.81 56.27 -26.50
C GLY A 74 -10.42 54.79 -26.62
N GLY A 75 -9.33 54.51 -27.33
CA GLY A 75 -8.73 53.17 -27.38
C GLY A 75 -8.26 52.70 -26.00
N PRO A 76 -7.83 51.42 -25.87
CA PRO A 76 -7.37 50.87 -24.60
C PRO A 76 -6.26 51.75 -24.01
N GLN A 77 -6.48 52.27 -22.81
CA GLN A 77 -5.42 52.85 -22.02
C GLN A 77 -4.58 51.71 -21.45
N ASP A 78 -3.30 51.65 -21.83
CA ASP A 78 -2.35 50.71 -21.24
C ASP A 78 -2.28 50.95 -19.72
N ALA A 79 -2.79 50.00 -18.94
CA ALA A 79 -2.67 50.04 -17.49
C ALA A 79 -1.18 49.95 -17.13
N GLN A 80 -0.65 50.98 -16.45
CA GLN A 80 0.76 50.99 -16.08
C GLN A 80 1.07 49.77 -15.19
N PRO A 81 2.15 49.02 -15.46
CA PRO A 81 2.45 47.80 -14.72
C PRO A 81 2.81 48.14 -13.27
N ASP A 82 2.19 47.44 -12.33
CA ASP A 82 2.41 47.63 -10.90
C ASP A 82 3.91 47.50 -10.58
N THR A 83 4.47 48.56 -10.02
CA THR A 83 5.90 48.67 -9.76
C THR A 83 6.35 47.91 -8.51
N THR A 84 5.41 47.44 -7.68
CA THR A 84 5.68 46.75 -6.41
C THR A 84 6.16 45.29 -6.58
N LEU A 85 5.82 44.63 -7.69
CA LEU A 85 6.16 43.23 -7.94
C LEU A 85 7.59 43.04 -8.47
N THR A 86 8.26 41.96 -8.09
CA THR A 86 9.57 41.58 -8.66
C THR A 86 9.46 41.14 -10.12
N LEU A 87 10.58 41.08 -10.85
CA LEU A 87 10.61 40.61 -12.25
C LEU A 87 10.04 39.18 -12.38
N GLU A 88 10.43 38.30 -11.46
CA GLU A 88 9.99 36.91 -11.37
C GLU A 88 8.48 36.80 -11.11
N GLN A 89 7.95 37.58 -10.15
CA GLN A 89 6.51 37.67 -9.88
C GLN A 89 5.72 38.16 -11.10
N ARG A 90 6.25 39.13 -11.86
CA ARG A 90 5.61 39.61 -13.11
C ARG A 90 5.62 38.55 -14.20
N GLN A 91 6.73 37.79 -14.35
CA GLN A 91 6.83 36.69 -15.29
C GLN A 91 5.85 35.54 -14.93
N GLN A 92 5.77 35.19 -13.65
CA GLN A 92 4.86 34.17 -13.14
C GLN A 92 3.38 34.60 -13.31
N ALA A 93 3.04 35.85 -13.03
CA ALA A 93 1.71 36.40 -13.27
C ALA A 93 1.33 36.41 -14.76
N ALA A 94 2.25 36.78 -15.65
CA ALA A 94 2.04 36.74 -17.10
C ALA A 94 1.86 35.31 -17.63
N LEU A 95 2.65 34.34 -17.13
CA LEU A 95 2.50 32.93 -17.45
C LEU A 95 1.14 32.40 -16.97
N GLN A 96 0.75 32.69 -15.73
CA GLN A 96 -0.57 32.30 -15.21
C GLN A 96 -1.70 32.91 -16.05
N GLN A 97 -1.61 34.20 -16.40
CA GLN A 97 -2.59 34.87 -17.26
C GLN A 97 -2.69 34.21 -18.64
N PHE A 98 -1.58 33.76 -19.22
CA PHE A 98 -1.56 33.00 -20.48
C PHE A 98 -2.24 31.63 -20.32
N LEU A 99 -1.83 30.82 -19.34
CA LEU A 99 -2.40 29.49 -19.09
C LEU A 99 -3.91 29.55 -18.84
N THR A 100 -4.38 30.47 -17.99
CA THR A 100 -5.83 30.71 -17.76
C THR A 100 -6.57 31.09 -19.06
N THR A 101 -5.90 31.73 -20.02
CA THR A 101 -6.51 32.10 -21.32
C THR A 101 -6.58 30.92 -22.29
N VAL A 102 -5.58 30.03 -22.29
CA VAL A 102 -5.63 28.79 -23.08
C VAL A 102 -6.66 27.82 -22.50
N ALA A 103 -6.71 27.65 -21.18
CA ALA A 103 -7.75 26.88 -20.49
C ALA A 103 -9.16 27.43 -20.76
N LEU A 104 -9.36 28.75 -20.73
CA LEU A 104 -10.64 29.38 -21.10
C LEU A 104 -11.02 29.11 -22.57
N THR A 105 -10.05 29.11 -23.48
CA THR A 105 -10.29 28.81 -24.90
C THR A 105 -10.74 27.35 -25.08
N LYS A 106 -10.10 26.41 -24.37
CA LYS A 106 -10.47 24.98 -24.34
C LYS A 106 -11.87 24.77 -23.73
N ASN A 107 -12.15 25.40 -22.58
CA ASN A 107 -13.48 25.39 -21.95
C ASN A 107 -14.57 25.91 -22.88
N ASN A 108 -14.36 27.06 -23.53
CA ASN A 108 -15.34 27.66 -24.42
C ASN A 108 -15.63 26.77 -25.64
N LEU A 109 -14.64 26.02 -26.12
CA LEU A 109 -14.82 25.01 -27.16
C LEU A 109 -15.63 23.81 -26.64
N GLY A 110 -15.37 23.34 -25.43
CA GLY A 110 -16.18 22.32 -24.76
C GLY A 110 -17.65 22.74 -24.61
N ALA A 111 -17.91 24.00 -24.22
CA ALA A 111 -19.25 24.57 -24.13
C ALA A 111 -19.97 24.67 -25.49
N VAL A 112 -19.24 24.91 -26.59
CA VAL A 112 -19.79 24.88 -27.96
C VAL A 112 -20.26 23.48 -28.33
N TYR A 113 -19.45 22.45 -28.08
CA TYR A 113 -19.82 21.06 -28.34
C TYR A 113 -20.97 20.57 -27.44
N PHE A 114 -21.04 21.04 -26.19
CA PHE A 114 -22.16 20.78 -25.29
C PHE A 114 -23.50 21.30 -25.84
N GLU A 115 -23.57 22.54 -26.33
CA GLU A 115 -24.79 23.09 -26.96
C GLU A 115 -25.17 22.36 -28.27
N GLN A 116 -24.20 21.70 -28.92
CA GLN A 116 -24.42 20.85 -30.10
C GLN A 116 -24.90 19.43 -29.74
N GLY A 117 -24.84 19.04 -28.45
CA GLY A 117 -25.13 17.68 -27.98
C GLY A 117 -23.96 16.70 -28.17
N GLU A 118 -22.79 17.17 -28.62
CA GLU A 118 -21.58 16.35 -28.79
C GLU A 118 -20.82 16.23 -27.47
N TYR A 119 -21.42 15.51 -26.52
CA TYR A 119 -20.90 15.42 -25.14
C TYR A 119 -19.49 14.81 -25.05
N ASP A 120 -19.13 13.91 -25.96
CA ASP A 120 -17.80 13.29 -26.01
C ASP A 120 -16.74 14.30 -26.50
N SER A 121 -17.04 15.04 -27.57
CA SER A 121 -16.23 16.19 -28.02
C SER A 121 -16.10 17.25 -26.93
N ALA A 122 -17.18 17.52 -26.18
CA ALA A 122 -17.21 18.48 -25.09
C ALA A 122 -16.27 18.07 -23.94
N GLN A 123 -16.37 16.82 -23.47
CA GLN A 123 -15.53 16.28 -22.41
C GLN A 123 -14.04 16.39 -22.76
N VAL A 124 -13.64 15.93 -23.94
CA VAL A 124 -12.22 15.97 -24.38
C VAL A 124 -11.69 17.40 -24.35
N HIS A 125 -12.49 18.41 -24.70
CA HIS A 125 -12.05 19.80 -24.64
C HIS A 125 -12.01 20.39 -23.23
N LEU A 126 -12.80 19.87 -22.29
CA LEU A 126 -12.79 20.27 -20.88
C LEU A 126 -11.66 19.59 -20.10
N GLU A 127 -11.34 18.32 -20.39
CA GLU A 127 -10.16 17.62 -19.86
C GLU A 127 -8.88 18.39 -20.19
N HIS A 128 -8.66 18.74 -21.47
CA HIS A 128 -7.55 19.59 -21.88
C HIS A 128 -7.54 21.00 -21.25
N ALA A 129 -8.67 21.50 -20.73
CA ALA A 129 -8.69 22.77 -19.98
C ALA A 129 -8.17 22.57 -18.55
N LEU A 130 -8.53 21.45 -17.92
CA LEU A 130 -8.11 21.05 -16.58
C LEU A 130 -6.66 20.58 -16.53
N GLU A 131 -6.15 19.92 -17.57
CA GLU A 131 -4.70 19.63 -17.73
C GLU A 131 -3.84 20.90 -17.67
N ILE A 132 -4.33 22.00 -18.26
CA ILE A 132 -3.63 23.28 -18.35
C ILE A 132 -3.81 24.11 -17.05
N ALA A 133 -4.94 23.93 -16.37
CA ALA A 133 -5.27 24.62 -15.13
C ALA A 133 -6.16 23.74 -14.23
N PRO A 134 -5.59 22.91 -13.34
CA PRO A 134 -6.36 21.94 -12.56
C PRO A 134 -7.41 22.55 -11.62
N GLY A 135 -7.26 23.81 -11.21
CA GLY A 135 -8.24 24.52 -10.38
C GLY A 135 -9.32 25.29 -11.16
N PHE A 136 -9.43 25.11 -12.47
CA PHE A 136 -10.22 25.98 -13.36
C PHE A 136 -11.74 25.73 -13.23
N ALA A 137 -12.37 26.37 -12.24
CA ALA A 137 -13.78 26.20 -11.87
C ALA A 137 -14.76 26.31 -13.05
N ALA A 138 -14.46 27.17 -14.03
CA ALA A 138 -15.26 27.31 -15.24
C ALA A 138 -15.37 26.02 -16.08
N ALA A 139 -14.31 25.20 -16.14
CA ALA A 139 -14.34 23.91 -16.82
C ALA A 139 -15.11 22.87 -16.01
N TYR A 140 -14.93 22.82 -14.69
CA TYR A 140 -15.74 21.96 -13.82
C TYR A 140 -17.24 22.28 -13.93
N LEU A 141 -17.63 23.57 -14.04
CA LEU A 141 -19.02 23.97 -14.22
C LEU A 141 -19.63 23.41 -15.52
N THR A 142 -18.87 23.49 -16.61
CA THR A 142 -19.31 23.00 -17.92
C THR A 142 -19.26 21.47 -17.96
N MET A 143 -18.31 20.84 -17.28
CA MET A 143 -18.22 19.39 -17.14
C MET A 143 -19.42 18.82 -16.35
N GLY A 144 -19.82 19.48 -15.25
CA GLY A 144 -21.02 19.10 -14.49
C GLY A 144 -22.30 19.17 -15.32
N LEU A 145 -22.41 20.17 -16.20
CA LEU A 145 -23.48 20.26 -17.19
C LEU A 145 -23.44 19.10 -18.21
N VAL A 146 -22.26 18.73 -18.72
CA VAL A 146 -22.06 17.61 -19.66
C VAL A 146 -22.46 16.27 -19.03
N HIS A 147 -21.98 15.95 -17.83
CA HIS A 147 -22.35 14.70 -17.14
C HIS A 147 -23.85 14.68 -16.79
N HIS A 148 -24.41 15.80 -16.31
CA HIS A 148 -25.85 15.91 -16.02
C HIS A 148 -26.71 15.66 -17.27
N ALA A 149 -26.31 16.18 -18.43
CA ALA A 149 -27.02 15.97 -19.70
C ALA A 149 -26.90 14.53 -20.25
N ARG A 150 -25.82 13.81 -19.91
CA ARG A 150 -25.67 12.36 -20.14
C ARG A 150 -26.47 11.50 -19.14
N GLY A 151 -26.96 12.07 -18.04
CA GLY A 151 -27.58 11.33 -16.92
C GLY A 151 -26.58 10.77 -15.90
N ASP A 152 -25.28 11.00 -16.10
CA ASP A 152 -24.20 10.66 -15.18
C ASP A 152 -24.27 11.60 -13.95
N SER A 153 -25.10 11.19 -12.99
CA SER A 153 -25.40 12.00 -11.81
C SER A 153 -24.25 12.03 -10.81
N VAL A 154 -23.31 11.08 -10.91
CA VAL A 154 -22.14 10.95 -10.03
C VAL A 154 -21.06 11.94 -10.42
N ALA A 155 -20.55 11.88 -11.65
CA ALA A 155 -19.52 12.82 -12.09
C ALA A 155 -20.05 14.26 -12.24
N ALA A 156 -21.37 14.43 -12.45
CA ALA A 156 -22.01 15.74 -12.37
C ALA A 156 -21.95 16.36 -10.97
N LEU A 157 -22.16 15.58 -9.91
CA LEU A 157 -22.06 16.06 -8.52
C LEU A 157 -20.62 16.48 -8.20
N ASP A 158 -19.64 15.63 -8.51
CA ASP A 158 -18.20 15.94 -8.34
C ASP A 158 -17.82 17.25 -9.05
N ALA A 159 -18.18 17.39 -10.32
CA ALA A 159 -17.86 18.57 -11.10
C ALA A 159 -18.60 19.84 -10.60
N PHE A 160 -19.85 19.75 -10.13
CA PHE A 160 -20.51 20.89 -9.48
C PHE A 160 -19.90 21.25 -8.11
N MET A 161 -19.32 20.29 -7.39
CA MET A 161 -18.59 20.54 -6.14
C MET A 161 -17.24 21.22 -6.40
N LYS A 162 -16.43 20.67 -7.31
CA LYS A 162 -15.14 21.25 -7.75
C LYS A 162 -15.29 22.62 -8.42
N THR A 163 -16.49 22.95 -8.93
CA THR A 163 -16.83 24.32 -9.34
C THR A 163 -16.83 25.31 -8.16
N VAL A 164 -17.35 24.91 -7.00
CA VAL A 164 -17.46 25.76 -5.80
C VAL A 164 -16.12 25.89 -5.07
N GLU A 165 -15.24 24.90 -5.21
CA GLU A 165 -13.90 24.86 -4.60
C GLU A 165 -12.81 25.51 -5.48
N GLY A 166 -13.05 25.63 -6.79
CA GLY A 166 -12.07 26.13 -7.76
C GLY A 166 -11.95 27.67 -7.85
N ASP A 167 -11.21 28.13 -8.87
CA ASP A 167 -10.75 29.52 -8.93
C ASP A 167 -11.80 30.56 -9.41
N THR A 168 -11.84 31.69 -8.70
CA THR A 168 -12.75 32.81 -9.00
C THR A 168 -12.39 33.57 -10.28
N LEU A 169 -11.15 33.45 -10.77
CA LEU A 169 -10.67 34.19 -11.93
C LEU A 169 -11.14 33.58 -13.25
N SER A 170 -11.25 32.24 -13.37
CA SER A 170 -11.83 31.57 -14.53
C SER A 170 -13.31 31.92 -14.70
N VAL A 171 -14.08 31.85 -13.62
CA VAL A 171 -15.52 32.20 -13.58
C VAL A 171 -15.72 33.68 -13.97
N ALA A 172 -14.93 34.59 -13.39
CA ALA A 172 -14.99 36.02 -13.71
C ALA A 172 -14.57 36.36 -15.15
N ARG A 173 -13.72 35.54 -15.78
CA ARG A 173 -13.33 35.71 -17.20
C ARG A 173 -14.32 35.10 -18.20
N MET A 174 -15.15 34.15 -17.75
CA MET A 174 -16.14 33.49 -18.59
C MET A 174 -17.47 34.27 -18.68
N SER A 175 -17.80 35.12 -17.70
CA SER A 175 -19.16 35.65 -17.53
C SER A 175 -19.27 37.14 -17.21
N THR A 176 -20.41 37.72 -17.55
CA THR A 176 -20.90 39.02 -17.06
C THR A 176 -21.64 38.92 -15.71
N VAL A 177 -21.82 37.70 -15.18
CA VAL A 177 -22.48 37.42 -13.90
C VAL A 177 -21.42 37.33 -12.79
N PRO A 178 -21.65 37.91 -11.58
CA PRO A 178 -20.70 37.81 -10.47
C PRO A 178 -20.40 36.35 -10.08
N PRO A 179 -19.13 35.97 -9.82
CA PRO A 179 -18.76 34.60 -9.47
C PRO A 179 -19.56 34.00 -8.32
N ASP A 180 -19.86 34.77 -7.27
CA ASP A 180 -20.68 34.34 -6.13
C ASP A 180 -22.06 33.80 -6.55
N THR A 181 -22.64 34.37 -7.62
CA THR A 181 -23.92 33.92 -8.18
C THR A 181 -23.76 32.61 -8.97
N VAL A 182 -22.61 32.40 -9.62
CA VAL A 182 -22.28 31.15 -10.31
C VAL A 182 -21.99 30.03 -9.30
N TYR A 183 -21.25 30.32 -8.23
CA TYR A 183 -21.01 29.38 -7.13
C TYR A 183 -22.32 29.03 -6.39
N ALA A 184 -23.17 30.01 -6.08
CA ALA A 184 -24.49 29.76 -5.51
C ALA A 184 -25.39 28.94 -6.46
N TRP A 185 -25.27 29.13 -7.78
CA TRP A 185 -25.98 28.32 -8.77
C TRP A 185 -25.45 26.89 -8.85
N ALA A 186 -24.14 26.69 -8.86
CA ALA A 186 -23.50 25.37 -8.92
C ALA A 186 -23.83 24.57 -7.65
N ARG A 187 -23.67 25.19 -6.47
CA ARG A 187 -24.13 24.64 -5.19
C ARG A 187 -25.62 24.33 -5.22
N SER A 188 -26.46 25.21 -5.76
CA SER A 188 -27.89 24.93 -5.92
C SER A 188 -28.19 23.78 -6.89
N GLN A 189 -27.31 23.40 -7.82
CA GLN A 189 -27.52 22.21 -8.65
C GLN A 189 -27.05 20.96 -7.92
N TYR A 190 -25.90 21.03 -7.24
CA TYR A 190 -25.41 20.01 -6.33
C TYR A 190 -26.48 19.64 -5.28
N ASP A 191 -26.96 20.62 -4.50
CA ASP A 191 -28.03 20.46 -3.51
C ASP A 191 -29.30 19.83 -4.11
N ARG A 192 -29.72 20.27 -5.30
CA ARG A 192 -30.91 19.74 -5.99
C ARG A 192 -30.73 18.31 -6.53
N MET A 193 -29.52 17.94 -6.92
CA MET A 193 -29.19 16.59 -7.39
C MET A 193 -29.08 15.63 -6.21
N MET A 194 -28.44 16.03 -5.11
CA MET A 194 -28.42 15.27 -3.85
C MET A 194 -29.85 14.99 -3.33
N VAL A 195 -30.74 15.99 -3.32
CA VAL A 195 -32.15 15.83 -2.91
C VAL A 195 -32.95 14.89 -3.84
N GLY A 196 -32.45 14.62 -5.05
CA GLY A 196 -33.04 13.65 -5.98
C GLY A 196 -32.55 12.20 -5.80
N ILE A 197 -31.48 11.97 -5.03
CA ILE A 197 -30.85 10.67 -4.87
C ILE A 197 -31.34 10.00 -3.58
N PRO A 198 -32.00 8.83 -3.64
CA PRO A 198 -32.29 8.04 -2.45
C PRO A 198 -30.99 7.45 -1.88
N ASN A 199 -30.78 7.62 -0.57
CA ASN A 199 -29.56 7.24 0.15
C ASN A 199 -28.27 7.92 -0.38
N LEU A 200 -28.08 9.18 0.03
CA LEU A 200 -26.89 9.98 -0.28
C LEU A 200 -25.57 9.40 0.29
N ALA A 201 -25.63 8.66 1.41
CA ALA A 201 -24.46 7.99 1.97
C ALA A 201 -23.99 6.81 1.09
N ALA A 202 -24.92 6.04 0.52
CA ALA A 202 -24.60 5.04 -0.50
C ALA A 202 -23.95 5.69 -1.74
N ALA A 203 -24.54 6.76 -2.28
CA ALA A 203 -24.01 7.43 -3.48
C ALA A 203 -22.58 7.99 -3.28
N HIS A 204 -22.28 8.56 -2.11
CA HIS A 204 -20.91 8.96 -1.76
C HIS A 204 -19.98 7.76 -1.51
N THR A 205 -20.50 6.62 -1.04
CA THR A 205 -19.73 5.38 -0.92
C THR A 205 -19.40 4.79 -2.29
N ASP A 206 -20.34 4.79 -3.24
CA ASP A 206 -20.14 4.35 -4.63
C ASP A 206 -19.10 5.24 -5.35
N MET A 207 -19.17 6.57 -5.17
CA MET A 207 -18.13 7.52 -5.59
C MET A 207 -16.76 7.11 -5.04
N ALA A 208 -16.67 6.91 -3.73
CA ALA A 208 -15.43 6.62 -3.06
C ALA A 208 -14.82 5.27 -3.48
N ILE A 209 -15.67 4.27 -3.76
CA ILE A 209 -15.25 2.98 -4.33
C ILE A 209 -14.67 3.17 -5.74
N ALA A 210 -15.32 3.98 -6.59
CA ALA A 210 -14.83 4.27 -7.94
C ALA A 210 -13.48 5.03 -7.93
N TYR A 211 -13.33 6.06 -7.07
CA TYR A 211 -12.05 6.77 -6.93
C TYR A 211 -10.94 5.85 -6.38
N ASN A 212 -11.25 4.99 -5.40
CA ASN A 212 -10.30 4.01 -4.87
C ASN A 212 -9.83 3.03 -5.96
N GLN A 213 -10.75 2.50 -6.79
CA GLN A 213 -10.42 1.64 -7.94
C GLN A 213 -9.55 2.37 -8.99
N GLY A 214 -9.68 3.69 -9.11
CA GLY A 214 -8.82 4.52 -9.95
C GLY A 214 -7.48 4.93 -9.32
N GLY A 215 -7.23 4.61 -8.05
CA GLY A 215 -6.03 5.04 -7.30
C GLY A 215 -6.09 6.47 -6.75
N TYR A 216 -7.24 7.14 -6.84
CA TYR A 216 -7.48 8.50 -6.34
C TYR A 216 -7.85 8.46 -4.85
N LEU A 217 -6.87 8.12 -4.01
CA LEU A 217 -7.10 7.78 -2.60
C LEU A 217 -7.60 8.97 -1.77
N ASN A 218 -7.18 10.20 -2.07
CA ASN A 218 -7.63 11.40 -1.35
C ASN A 218 -9.12 11.68 -1.61
N GLU A 219 -9.53 11.57 -2.88
CA GLU A 219 -10.89 11.71 -3.35
C GLU A 219 -11.80 10.60 -2.80
N ALA A 220 -11.28 9.37 -2.71
CA ALA A 220 -11.95 8.26 -2.03
C ALA A 220 -12.18 8.55 -0.54
N VAL A 221 -11.14 8.94 0.21
CA VAL A 221 -11.25 9.30 1.63
C VAL A 221 -12.19 10.49 1.84
N HIS A 222 -12.18 11.49 0.96
CA HIS A 222 -13.11 12.61 0.99
C HIS A 222 -14.56 12.14 0.86
N HIS A 223 -14.89 11.33 -0.15
CA HIS A 223 -16.26 10.88 -0.35
C HIS A 223 -16.73 9.85 0.71
N TYR A 224 -15.87 8.98 1.25
CA TYR A 224 -16.25 8.16 2.42
C TYR A 224 -16.58 9.04 3.64
N ARG A 225 -15.84 10.14 3.86
CA ARG A 225 -16.15 11.10 4.92
C ARG A 225 -17.48 11.82 4.66
N GLN A 226 -17.77 12.23 3.42
CA GLN A 226 -19.09 12.76 3.06
C GLN A 226 -20.23 11.74 3.26
N ALA A 227 -20.00 10.45 3.00
CA ALA A 227 -20.98 9.41 3.30
C ALA A 227 -21.28 9.34 4.80
N ILE A 228 -20.23 9.37 5.64
CA ILE A 228 -20.32 9.37 7.11
C ILE A 228 -20.95 10.66 7.67
N GLU A 229 -20.72 11.82 7.05
CA GLU A 229 -21.36 13.09 7.42
C GLU A 229 -22.87 13.09 7.12
N ASN A 230 -23.29 12.41 6.05
CA ASN A 230 -24.70 12.28 5.69
C ASN A 230 -25.43 11.17 6.47
N ASP A 231 -24.74 10.06 6.80
CA ASP A 231 -25.22 9.02 7.70
C ASP A 231 -24.08 8.43 8.54
N SER A 232 -23.96 8.89 9.78
CA SER A 232 -22.99 8.42 10.79
C SER A 232 -23.23 6.98 11.30
N SER A 233 -24.22 6.28 10.75
CA SER A 233 -24.48 4.85 10.93
C SER A 233 -24.23 4.00 9.67
N TYR A 234 -23.74 4.60 8.57
CA TYR A 234 -23.51 3.87 7.32
C TYR A 234 -22.27 2.97 7.36
N VAL A 235 -22.49 1.69 7.71
CA VAL A 235 -21.47 0.65 7.91
C VAL A 235 -20.50 0.51 6.74
N ASP A 236 -20.99 0.55 5.49
CA ASP A 236 -20.16 0.32 4.31
C ASP A 236 -19.12 1.44 4.10
N ALA A 237 -19.45 2.69 4.45
CA ALA A 237 -18.50 3.80 4.35
C ALA A 237 -17.34 3.63 5.33
N TYR A 238 -17.63 3.33 6.60
CA TYR A 238 -16.60 3.05 7.60
C TYR A 238 -15.78 1.80 7.25
N THR A 239 -16.42 0.74 6.73
CA THR A 239 -15.74 -0.51 6.35
C THR A 239 -14.73 -0.29 5.22
N ASN A 240 -15.13 0.42 4.16
CA ASN A 240 -14.25 0.67 3.02
C ASN A 240 -13.19 1.75 3.33
N LEU A 241 -13.54 2.77 4.14
CA LEU A 241 -12.57 3.76 4.62
C LEU A 241 -11.50 3.12 5.52
N GLY A 242 -11.91 2.25 6.44
CA GLY A 242 -11.00 1.47 7.27
C GLY A 242 -10.05 0.61 6.44
N LYS A 243 -10.51 0.06 5.31
CA LYS A 243 -9.66 -0.66 4.35
C LYS A 243 -8.67 0.26 3.64
N VAL A 244 -9.11 1.42 3.14
CA VAL A 244 -8.18 2.40 2.53
C VAL A 244 -7.09 2.77 3.54
N TYR A 245 -7.44 3.01 4.80
CA TYR A 245 -6.46 3.26 5.86
C TYR A 245 -5.56 2.06 6.21
N SER A 246 -6.00 0.81 6.01
CA SER A 246 -5.09 -0.34 6.06
C SER A 246 -4.12 -0.32 4.87
N ASP A 247 -4.62 -0.01 3.67
CA ASP A 247 -3.85 0.00 2.42
C ASP A 247 -2.83 1.16 2.36
N THR A 248 -3.04 2.25 3.09
CA THR A 248 -2.13 3.42 3.19
C THR A 248 -1.22 3.41 4.43
N GLU A 249 -1.21 2.32 5.21
CA GLU A 249 -0.48 2.20 6.49
C GLU A 249 -0.92 3.21 7.58
N GLU A 250 -2.09 3.82 7.42
CA GLU A 250 -2.76 4.71 8.38
C GLU A 250 -3.47 3.90 9.49
N TYR A 251 -2.72 3.02 10.17
CA TYR A 251 -3.28 1.95 11.00
C TYR A 251 -4.13 2.41 12.19
N GLU A 252 -3.90 3.61 12.76
CA GLU A 252 -4.74 4.15 13.85
C GLU A 252 -6.12 4.54 13.31
N GLN A 253 -6.18 5.32 12.23
CA GLN A 253 -7.43 5.65 11.53
C GLN A 253 -8.15 4.40 11.00
N SER A 254 -7.39 3.36 10.62
CA SER A 254 -7.93 2.06 10.20
C SER A 254 -8.60 1.33 11.37
N ALA A 255 -7.96 1.30 12.55
CA ALA A 255 -8.52 0.70 13.76
C ALA A 255 -9.78 1.47 14.22
N GLU A 256 -9.72 2.80 14.33
CA GLU A 256 -10.89 3.64 14.68
C GLU A 256 -12.09 3.35 13.77
N ALA A 257 -11.87 3.21 12.45
CA ALA A 257 -12.93 2.94 11.49
C ALA A 257 -13.57 1.55 11.68
N TYR A 258 -12.78 0.49 11.89
CA TYR A 258 -13.32 -0.86 12.12
C TYR A 258 -13.92 -1.05 13.52
N GLU A 259 -13.35 -0.44 14.56
CA GLU A 259 -13.99 -0.35 15.88
C GLU A 259 -15.36 0.33 15.76
N LYS A 260 -15.43 1.44 15.02
CA LYS A 260 -16.69 2.15 14.73
C LYS A 260 -17.68 1.27 13.97
N VAL A 261 -17.26 0.47 12.98
CA VAL A 261 -18.12 -0.54 12.34
C VAL A 261 -18.71 -1.50 13.39
N LEU A 262 -17.89 -2.07 14.27
CA LEU A 262 -18.38 -2.99 15.31
C LEU A 262 -19.41 -2.35 16.25
N THR A 263 -19.28 -1.06 16.59
CA THR A 263 -20.31 -0.36 17.39
C THR A 263 -21.66 -0.19 16.67
N LEU A 264 -21.67 -0.24 15.33
CA LEU A 264 -22.87 -0.07 14.50
C LEU A 264 -23.65 -1.37 14.28
N SER A 265 -23.18 -2.50 14.82
CA SER A 265 -23.81 -3.83 14.68
C SER A 265 -23.97 -4.26 13.21
N PRO A 266 -22.85 -4.54 12.50
CA PRO A 266 -22.88 -4.92 11.10
C PRO A 266 -23.49 -6.34 10.92
N PRO A 267 -23.86 -6.73 9.69
CA PRO A 267 -24.32 -8.09 9.39
C PRO A 267 -23.33 -9.17 9.85
N GLU A 268 -23.85 -10.27 10.39
CA GLU A 268 -23.02 -11.35 10.99
C GLU A 268 -22.03 -11.98 9.99
N ASP A 269 -22.37 -12.01 8.70
CA ASP A 269 -21.52 -12.49 7.61
C ASP A 269 -20.34 -11.56 7.28
N GLN A 270 -20.42 -10.27 7.67
CA GLN A 270 -19.32 -9.32 7.53
C GLN A 270 -18.33 -9.39 8.71
N LEU A 271 -18.80 -9.75 9.92
CA LEU A 271 -17.98 -9.74 11.15
C LEU A 271 -16.62 -10.45 11.03
N PRO A 272 -16.49 -11.65 10.41
CA PRO A 272 -15.18 -12.30 10.26
C PRO A 272 -14.16 -11.41 9.53
N ARG A 273 -14.60 -10.66 8.51
CA ARG A 273 -13.75 -9.76 7.72
C ARG A 273 -13.40 -8.48 8.49
N ILE A 274 -14.34 -7.93 9.25
CA ILE A 274 -14.08 -6.78 10.11
C ILE A 274 -13.04 -7.14 11.18
N HIS A 275 -13.18 -8.29 11.84
CA HIS A 275 -12.20 -8.79 12.80
C HIS A 275 -10.85 -9.15 12.15
N LEU A 276 -10.83 -9.68 10.91
CA LEU A 276 -9.59 -9.88 10.16
C LEU A 276 -8.83 -8.56 9.97
N ASN A 277 -9.52 -7.54 9.46
CA ASN A 277 -8.89 -6.28 9.07
C ASN A 277 -8.54 -5.40 10.29
N LEU A 278 -9.37 -5.38 11.34
CA LEU A 278 -9.02 -4.73 12.61
C LEU A 278 -7.77 -5.36 13.24
N GLY A 279 -7.63 -6.69 13.17
CA GLY A 279 -6.40 -7.35 13.59
C GLY A 279 -5.18 -6.98 12.74
N VAL A 280 -5.34 -6.73 11.43
CA VAL A 280 -4.27 -6.20 10.57
C VAL A 280 -3.88 -4.78 10.98
N ALA A 281 -4.85 -3.91 11.28
CA ALA A 281 -4.59 -2.56 11.79
C ALA A 281 -3.83 -2.60 13.14
N TYR A 282 -4.28 -3.40 14.11
CA TYR A 282 -3.56 -3.61 15.37
C TYR A 282 -2.15 -4.19 15.17
N MET A 283 -1.94 -5.08 14.20
CA MET A 283 -0.61 -5.61 13.88
C MET A 283 0.33 -4.52 13.34
N GLY A 284 -0.19 -3.60 12.50
CA GLY A 284 0.55 -2.43 12.01
C GLY A 284 0.89 -1.42 13.11
N LEU A 285 0.09 -1.36 14.19
CA LEU A 285 0.37 -0.59 15.41
C LEU A 285 1.28 -1.32 16.42
N GLU A 286 1.90 -2.45 16.05
CA GLU A 286 2.65 -3.36 16.93
C GLU A 286 1.83 -3.91 18.13
N ARG A 287 0.50 -3.76 18.13
CA ARG A 287 -0.44 -4.25 19.16
C ARG A 287 -0.76 -5.74 18.95
N ILE A 288 0.28 -6.58 18.96
CA ILE A 288 0.21 -8.00 18.55
C ILE A 288 -0.82 -8.81 19.34
N ASP A 289 -1.00 -8.55 20.65
CA ASP A 289 -2.00 -9.27 21.46
C ASP A 289 -3.45 -8.89 21.10
N ASP A 290 -3.70 -7.62 20.76
CA ASP A 290 -5.02 -7.19 20.28
C ASP A 290 -5.29 -7.78 18.88
N ALA A 291 -4.28 -7.80 18.00
CA ALA A 291 -4.36 -8.46 16.69
C ALA A 291 -4.71 -9.95 16.81
N ILE A 292 -4.03 -10.67 17.71
CA ILE A 292 -4.33 -12.06 18.05
C ILE A 292 -5.76 -12.20 18.60
N ALA A 293 -6.23 -11.28 19.43
CA ALA A 293 -7.59 -11.33 19.98
C ALA A 293 -8.67 -11.18 18.89
N GLU A 294 -8.51 -10.26 17.94
CA GLU A 294 -9.45 -10.08 16.84
C GLU A 294 -9.40 -11.24 15.85
N TRP A 295 -8.22 -11.72 15.45
CA TRP A 295 -8.12 -12.87 14.55
C TRP A 295 -8.68 -14.17 15.17
N ASN A 296 -8.59 -14.34 16.49
CA ASN A 296 -9.29 -15.42 17.18
C ASN A 296 -10.83 -15.29 17.11
N ARG A 297 -11.39 -14.07 17.11
CA ARG A 297 -12.82 -13.85 16.85
C ARG A 297 -13.18 -14.18 15.40
N ALA A 298 -12.33 -13.79 14.44
CA ALA A 298 -12.55 -14.09 13.02
C ALA A 298 -12.67 -15.61 12.76
N VAL A 299 -11.76 -16.44 13.30
CA VAL A 299 -11.84 -17.91 13.15
C VAL A 299 -12.92 -18.57 14.01
N ALA A 300 -13.36 -17.93 15.10
CA ALA A 300 -14.50 -18.42 15.88
C ALA A 300 -15.84 -18.22 15.16
N LEU A 301 -15.95 -17.16 14.34
CA LEU A 301 -17.11 -16.89 13.49
C LEU A 301 -17.07 -17.63 12.15
N ALA A 302 -15.88 -17.78 11.56
CA ALA A 302 -15.65 -18.50 10.31
C ALA A 302 -14.49 -19.51 10.47
N PRO A 303 -14.75 -20.76 10.91
CA PRO A 303 -13.72 -21.77 11.20
C PRO A 303 -12.94 -22.31 10.00
N ASP A 304 -13.24 -21.83 8.80
CA ASP A 304 -12.59 -22.10 7.52
C ASP A 304 -11.86 -20.86 6.94
N TYR A 305 -11.80 -19.74 7.67
CA TYR A 305 -11.19 -18.49 7.19
C TYR A 305 -9.66 -18.54 7.22
N MET A 306 -9.06 -19.09 6.16
CA MET A 306 -7.62 -19.26 5.96
C MET A 306 -6.78 -18.04 6.34
N ASP A 307 -7.15 -16.85 5.88
CA ASP A 307 -6.36 -15.62 6.07
C ASP A 307 -6.16 -15.27 7.55
N ALA A 308 -7.18 -15.55 8.39
CA ALA A 308 -7.08 -15.33 9.83
C ALA A 308 -6.12 -16.34 10.51
N TYR A 309 -6.10 -17.61 10.06
CA TYR A 309 -5.11 -18.59 10.53
C TYR A 309 -3.69 -18.25 10.06
N MET A 310 -3.52 -17.75 8.83
CA MET A 310 -2.22 -17.29 8.30
C MET A 310 -1.64 -16.13 9.14
N ASN A 311 -2.50 -15.18 9.52
CA ASN A 311 -2.12 -14.06 10.37
C ASN A 311 -1.80 -14.50 11.81
N LEU A 312 -2.67 -15.33 12.43
CA LEU A 312 -2.44 -15.89 13.78
C LEU A 312 -1.13 -16.68 13.86
N GLY A 313 -0.82 -17.51 12.86
CA GLY A 313 0.38 -18.32 12.85
C GLY A 313 1.66 -17.48 12.79
N THR A 314 1.61 -16.39 12.02
CA THR A 314 2.69 -15.39 11.95
C THR A 314 2.83 -14.62 13.28
N ALA A 315 1.71 -14.28 13.93
CA ALA A 315 1.70 -13.57 15.20
C ALA A 315 2.28 -14.41 16.36
N TYR A 316 1.89 -15.68 16.47
CA TYR A 316 2.45 -16.59 17.48
C TYR A 316 3.93 -16.91 17.23
N GLN A 317 4.39 -16.91 15.97
CA GLN A 317 5.83 -16.96 15.66
C GLN A 317 6.57 -15.71 16.15
N ASN A 318 6.05 -14.52 15.88
CA ASN A 318 6.64 -13.26 16.35
C ASN A 318 6.66 -13.16 17.89
N LYS A 319 5.68 -13.76 18.57
CA LYS A 319 5.67 -13.91 20.04
C LYS A 319 6.50 -15.08 20.59
N ASN A 320 7.16 -15.86 19.73
CA ASN A 320 7.92 -17.06 20.08
C ASN A 320 7.11 -18.05 20.95
N MET A 321 5.85 -18.31 20.56
CA MET A 321 4.93 -19.22 21.24
C MET A 321 4.78 -20.52 20.44
N PRO A 322 5.64 -21.54 20.66
CA PRO A 322 5.73 -22.71 19.78
C PRO A 322 4.45 -23.56 19.74
N ASP A 323 3.81 -23.81 20.87
CA ASP A 323 2.60 -24.65 20.92
C ASP A 323 1.41 -23.98 20.20
N SER A 324 1.18 -22.69 20.45
CA SER A 324 0.16 -21.90 19.76
C SER A 324 0.43 -21.76 18.26
N THR A 325 1.72 -21.55 17.90
CA THR A 325 2.18 -21.56 16.51
C THR A 325 1.83 -22.88 15.83
N ARG A 326 2.12 -24.02 16.48
CA ARG A 326 1.88 -25.34 15.91
C ARG A 326 0.38 -25.59 15.69
N ALA A 327 -0.43 -25.39 16.73
CA ALA A 327 -1.87 -25.63 16.68
C ALA A 327 -2.57 -24.81 15.58
N VAL A 328 -2.16 -23.54 15.40
CA VAL A 328 -2.69 -22.69 14.33
C VAL A 328 -2.25 -23.14 12.94
N TRP A 329 -0.97 -23.49 12.74
CA TRP A 329 -0.51 -23.94 11.42
C TRP A 329 -1.03 -25.33 11.05
N GLU A 330 -1.20 -26.24 12.00
CA GLU A 330 -1.85 -27.53 11.78
C GLU A 330 -3.33 -27.32 11.39
N ARG A 331 -4.05 -26.43 12.09
CA ARG A 331 -5.42 -26.06 11.72
C ARG A 331 -5.52 -25.37 10.35
N ALA A 332 -4.52 -24.57 9.97
CA ALA A 332 -4.44 -24.00 8.61
C ALA A 332 -4.30 -25.11 7.55
N LEU A 333 -3.54 -26.18 7.82
CA LEU A 333 -3.43 -27.32 6.90
C LEU A 333 -4.71 -28.16 6.83
N GLU A 334 -5.50 -28.25 7.89
CA GLU A 334 -6.83 -28.88 7.82
C GLU A 334 -7.79 -28.10 6.91
N VAL A 335 -7.72 -26.77 6.93
CA VAL A 335 -8.63 -25.87 6.20
C VAL A 335 -8.22 -25.68 4.73
N GLY A 336 -6.92 -25.55 4.44
CA GLY A 336 -6.41 -25.27 3.09
C GLY A 336 -5.15 -26.07 2.76
N GLY A 337 -5.23 -27.39 2.93
CA GLY A 337 -4.12 -28.34 2.96
C GLY A 337 -3.22 -28.47 1.71
N GLN A 338 -3.31 -27.58 0.73
CA GLN A 338 -2.33 -27.41 -0.36
C GLN A 338 -1.36 -26.23 -0.12
N SER A 339 -1.55 -25.43 0.95
CA SER A 339 -0.64 -24.34 1.28
C SER A 339 0.74 -24.84 1.70
N VAL A 340 1.79 -24.19 1.18
CA VAL A 340 3.21 -24.47 1.49
C VAL A 340 3.65 -23.71 2.75
N VAL A 341 3.10 -22.54 3.04
CA VAL A 341 3.58 -21.66 4.12
C VAL A 341 3.44 -22.30 5.51
N PRO A 342 2.28 -22.89 5.91
CA PRO A 342 2.17 -23.58 7.19
C PRO A 342 3.12 -24.78 7.31
N ARG A 343 3.40 -25.49 6.20
CA ARG A 343 4.37 -26.60 6.18
C ARG A 343 5.79 -26.12 6.46
N VAL A 344 6.23 -25.04 5.83
CA VAL A 344 7.55 -24.44 6.09
C VAL A 344 7.66 -23.98 7.54
N ALA A 345 6.60 -23.37 8.09
CA ALA A 345 6.54 -22.99 9.49
C ALA A 345 6.65 -24.19 10.45
N LEU A 346 5.87 -25.25 10.21
CA LEU A 346 5.87 -26.47 11.02
C LEU A 346 7.16 -27.30 10.89
N ALA A 347 7.77 -27.33 9.71
CA ALA A 347 9.06 -28.00 9.48
C ALA A 347 10.19 -27.33 10.26
N ARG A 348 10.28 -25.99 10.16
CA ARG A 348 11.28 -25.19 10.90
C ARG A 348 11.07 -25.24 12.41
N LEU A 349 9.82 -25.18 12.87
CA LEU A 349 9.47 -25.35 14.28
C LEU A 349 9.90 -26.74 14.80
N SER A 350 9.53 -27.80 14.08
CA SER A 350 9.91 -29.17 14.44
C SER A 350 11.43 -29.39 14.44
N PHE A 351 12.15 -28.77 13.50
CA PHE A 351 13.62 -28.77 13.50
C PHE A 351 14.20 -28.04 14.72
N ALA A 352 13.68 -26.85 15.07
CA ALA A 352 14.13 -26.12 16.26
C ALA A 352 13.95 -26.96 17.54
N GLU A 353 12.76 -27.55 17.69
CA GLU A 353 12.35 -28.44 18.79
C GLU A 353 13.06 -29.82 18.76
N GLY A 354 13.87 -30.11 17.75
CA GLY A 354 14.63 -31.37 17.65
C GLY A 354 13.83 -32.58 17.14
N ARG A 355 12.56 -32.43 16.76
CA ARG A 355 11.78 -33.48 16.07
C ARG A 355 12.14 -33.51 14.58
N LEU A 356 13.30 -34.10 14.30
CA LEU A 356 13.88 -34.13 12.95
C LEU A 356 13.03 -34.95 11.96
N ASP A 357 12.22 -35.92 12.42
CA ASP A 357 11.33 -36.71 11.57
C ASP A 357 10.08 -35.94 11.11
N ASP A 358 9.45 -35.17 12.00
CA ASP A 358 8.39 -34.23 11.60
C ASP A 358 8.92 -33.18 10.61
N ALA A 359 10.13 -32.67 10.84
CA ALA A 359 10.76 -31.71 9.93
C ALA A 359 10.94 -32.29 8.52
N LEU A 360 11.51 -33.51 8.40
CA LEU A 360 11.64 -34.17 7.10
C LEU A 360 10.28 -34.50 6.45
N ARG A 361 9.28 -34.92 7.23
CA ARG A 361 7.92 -35.16 6.72
C ARG A 361 7.33 -33.90 6.10
N TYR A 362 7.33 -32.78 6.83
CA TYR A 362 6.77 -31.52 6.33
C TYR A 362 7.54 -30.99 5.11
N TYR A 363 8.87 -31.14 5.04
CA TYR A 363 9.63 -30.80 3.83
C TYR A 363 9.36 -31.76 2.66
N GLY A 364 9.14 -33.04 2.92
CA GLY A 364 8.70 -34.02 1.92
C GLY A 364 7.37 -33.63 1.29
N GLU A 365 6.36 -33.31 2.11
CA GLU A 365 5.06 -32.80 1.64
C GLU A 365 5.19 -31.53 0.78
N ILE A 366 6.18 -30.67 1.04
CA ILE A 366 6.45 -29.46 0.22
C ILE A 366 7.02 -29.84 -1.16
N LEU A 367 7.90 -30.84 -1.23
CA LEU A 367 8.44 -31.35 -2.49
C LEU A 367 7.39 -32.13 -3.30
N ASP A 368 6.50 -32.88 -2.65
CA ASP A 368 5.38 -33.59 -3.28
C ASP A 368 4.36 -32.61 -3.92
N LEU A 369 4.18 -31.42 -3.33
CA LEU A 369 3.44 -30.30 -3.93
C LEU A 369 4.16 -29.65 -5.13
N GLY A 370 5.32 -30.18 -5.53
CA GLY A 370 6.10 -29.73 -6.70
C GLY A 370 6.96 -28.49 -6.46
N ALA A 371 7.18 -28.08 -5.20
CA ALA A 371 8.02 -26.93 -4.89
C ALA A 371 9.48 -27.15 -5.35
N ARG A 372 10.02 -26.19 -6.09
CA ARG A 372 11.41 -26.19 -6.60
C ARG A 372 12.14 -24.95 -6.10
N ASP A 373 12.60 -25.02 -4.85
CA ASP A 373 13.24 -23.92 -4.16
C ASP A 373 14.54 -24.41 -3.49
N PRO A 374 15.72 -23.84 -3.82
CA PRO A 374 16.99 -24.22 -3.21
C PRO A 374 17.00 -24.09 -1.68
N ARG A 375 16.14 -23.23 -1.11
CA ARG A 375 16.01 -23.06 0.35
C ARG A 375 15.44 -24.31 1.02
N ILE A 376 14.53 -25.03 0.37
CA ILE A 376 13.91 -26.24 0.93
C ILE A 376 14.93 -27.38 0.97
N SER A 377 15.63 -27.66 -0.14
CA SER A 377 16.72 -28.66 -0.13
C SER A 377 17.84 -28.28 0.84
N ALA A 378 18.18 -27.00 0.97
CA ALA A 378 19.16 -26.55 1.97
C ALA A 378 18.68 -26.72 3.42
N GLU A 379 17.39 -26.53 3.70
CA GLU A 379 16.80 -26.77 5.02
C GLU A 379 16.70 -28.27 5.33
N ILE A 380 16.35 -29.12 4.35
CA ILE A 380 16.45 -30.59 4.47
C ILE A 380 17.89 -31.01 4.79
N ALA A 381 18.88 -30.46 4.08
CA ALA A 381 20.29 -30.75 4.33
C ALA A 381 20.72 -30.40 5.77
N LEU A 382 20.21 -29.30 6.34
CA LEU A 382 20.43 -28.94 7.75
C LEU A 382 19.76 -29.92 8.73
N VAL A 383 18.60 -30.49 8.39
CA VAL A 383 17.98 -31.56 9.19
C VAL A 383 18.87 -32.81 9.21
N HIS A 384 19.39 -33.23 8.05
CA HIS A 384 20.29 -34.39 7.96
C HIS A 384 21.67 -34.13 8.60
N GLU A 385 22.25 -32.92 8.46
CA GLU A 385 23.47 -32.54 9.18
C GLU A 385 23.29 -32.62 10.70
N ARG A 386 22.10 -32.25 11.22
CA ARG A 386 21.75 -32.40 12.65
C ARG A 386 21.44 -33.85 13.08
N ARG A 387 21.17 -34.77 12.14
CA ARG A 387 21.14 -36.23 12.37
C ARG A 387 22.53 -36.87 12.31
N GLU A 388 23.55 -36.14 11.84
CA GLU A 388 24.83 -36.67 11.38
C GLU A 388 24.73 -37.59 10.13
N ASP A 389 23.64 -37.49 9.37
CA ASP A 389 23.40 -38.19 8.11
C ASP A 389 24.01 -37.38 6.95
N PHE A 390 25.34 -37.37 6.89
CA PHE A 390 26.07 -36.46 5.99
C PHE A 390 25.93 -36.80 4.51
N ASP A 391 25.64 -38.05 4.13
CA ASP A 391 25.43 -38.44 2.73
C ASP A 391 24.14 -37.82 2.17
N GLN A 392 23.05 -37.86 2.95
CA GLN A 392 21.82 -37.16 2.60
C GLN A 392 21.99 -35.64 2.68
N ALA A 393 22.75 -35.12 3.66
CA ALA A 393 23.05 -33.68 3.73
C ALA A 393 23.84 -33.19 2.51
N ILE A 394 24.83 -33.96 2.04
CA ILE A 394 25.59 -33.70 0.81
C ILE A 394 24.66 -33.70 -0.40
N THR A 395 23.85 -34.74 -0.57
CA THR A 395 22.92 -34.87 -1.71
C THR A 395 21.93 -33.70 -1.76
N ASN A 396 21.37 -33.28 -0.62
CA ASN A 396 20.42 -32.17 -0.56
C ASN A 396 21.09 -30.79 -0.73
N TYR A 397 22.32 -30.60 -0.27
CA TYR A 397 23.09 -29.39 -0.59
C TYR A 397 23.52 -29.33 -2.07
N GLU A 398 23.78 -30.47 -2.70
CA GLU A 398 24.05 -30.56 -4.15
C GLU A 398 22.80 -30.21 -4.95
N GLN A 399 21.63 -30.76 -4.62
CA GLN A 399 20.34 -30.39 -5.22
C GLN A 399 20.02 -28.89 -5.04
N ALA A 400 20.32 -28.32 -3.86
CA ALA A 400 20.18 -26.88 -3.62
C ALA A 400 21.11 -26.04 -4.51
N LEU A 401 22.30 -26.56 -4.83
CA LEU A 401 23.26 -25.93 -5.75
C LEU A 401 22.93 -26.13 -7.23
N GLU A 402 22.23 -27.20 -7.62
CA GLU A 402 21.69 -27.33 -8.99
C GLU A 402 20.68 -26.20 -9.28
N LEU A 403 19.84 -25.86 -8.30
CA LEU A 403 18.86 -24.78 -8.39
C LEU A 403 19.48 -23.38 -8.19
N ALA A 404 20.60 -23.26 -7.47
CA ALA A 404 21.29 -21.98 -7.24
C ALA A 404 22.84 -22.09 -7.35
N PRO A 405 23.40 -22.27 -8.57
CA PRO A 405 24.81 -22.62 -8.76
C PRO A 405 25.83 -21.60 -8.26
N GLU A 406 25.44 -20.35 -8.00
CA GLU A 406 26.32 -19.29 -7.47
C GLU A 406 26.06 -18.89 -6.02
N ASN A 407 25.27 -19.68 -5.29
CA ASN A 407 25.04 -19.44 -3.87
C ASN A 407 26.29 -19.80 -3.03
N ALA A 408 27.04 -18.77 -2.62
CA ALA A 408 28.28 -18.92 -1.85
C ALA A 408 28.06 -19.58 -0.48
N GLN A 409 26.91 -19.33 0.17
CA GLN A 409 26.55 -19.92 1.46
C GLN A 409 26.33 -21.43 1.33
N LEU A 410 25.67 -21.90 0.25
CA LEU A 410 25.52 -23.32 -0.03
C LEU A 410 26.85 -23.99 -0.42
N LYS A 411 27.69 -23.33 -1.23
CA LYS A 411 29.06 -23.81 -1.53
C LYS A 411 29.88 -24.00 -0.24
N ALA A 412 29.79 -23.05 0.69
CA ALA A 412 30.46 -23.14 1.99
C ALA A 412 29.87 -24.22 2.91
N ALA A 413 28.54 -24.41 2.93
CA ALA A 413 27.89 -25.45 3.73
C ALA A 413 28.23 -26.86 3.24
N LEU A 414 28.14 -27.12 1.93
CA LEU A 414 28.57 -28.38 1.33
C LEU A 414 30.05 -28.66 1.61
N SER A 415 30.91 -27.64 1.53
CA SER A 415 32.35 -27.77 1.83
C SER A 415 32.60 -28.08 3.31
N ARG A 416 31.82 -27.49 4.24
CA ARG A 416 31.87 -27.82 5.68
C ARG A 416 31.55 -29.29 5.91
N VAL A 417 30.44 -29.78 5.36
CA VAL A 417 29.99 -31.17 5.55
C VAL A 417 30.95 -32.17 4.93
N ARG A 418 31.40 -31.95 3.69
CA ARG A 418 32.40 -32.81 3.04
C ARG A 418 33.71 -32.92 3.85
N ARG A 419 34.17 -31.81 4.45
CA ARG A 419 35.34 -31.83 5.36
C ARG A 419 35.09 -32.66 6.61
N ILE A 420 33.89 -32.61 7.21
CA ILE A 420 33.53 -33.45 8.37
C ILE A 420 33.61 -34.93 7.97
N VAL A 421 33.03 -35.32 6.83
CA VAL A 421 33.11 -36.71 6.33
C VAL A 421 34.56 -37.15 6.09
N GLU A 422 35.37 -36.29 5.46
CA GLU A 422 36.80 -36.56 5.21
C GLU A 422 37.62 -36.70 6.51
N GLU A 423 37.30 -35.90 7.54
CA GLU A 423 37.96 -35.97 8.86
C GLU A 423 37.55 -37.23 9.64
N ARG A 424 36.30 -37.69 9.54
CA ARG A 424 35.85 -38.97 10.11
C ARG A 424 36.48 -40.16 9.42
N ALA A 425 36.49 -40.17 8.09
CA ALA A 425 37.15 -41.23 7.31
C ALA A 425 38.62 -41.40 7.70
N LYS A 426 39.38 -40.29 7.80
CA LYS A 426 40.78 -40.31 8.26
C LYS A 426 40.96 -40.80 9.70
N ALA A 427 40.01 -40.50 10.59
CA ALA A 427 40.06 -41.00 11.96
C ALA A 427 39.88 -42.53 11.99
N ILE A 428 38.90 -43.06 11.24
CA ILE A 428 38.64 -44.50 11.10
C ILE A 428 39.84 -45.21 10.44
N GLU A 429 40.41 -44.65 9.36
CA GLU A 429 41.64 -45.14 8.72
C GLU A 429 42.84 -45.17 9.69
N SER A 430 42.88 -44.24 10.66
CA SER A 430 43.91 -44.16 11.70
C SER A 430 43.64 -45.10 12.90
N ASN A 431 42.69 -46.03 12.78
CA ASN A 431 42.22 -46.91 13.86
C ASN A 431 41.80 -46.13 15.12
N LYS A 432 41.12 -44.99 14.92
CA LYS A 432 40.41 -44.29 16.00
C LYS A 432 38.95 -44.71 16.05
N ILE A 433 38.41 -44.77 17.26
CA ILE A 433 36.98 -44.99 17.52
C ILE A 433 36.35 -43.72 18.06
N ARG A 434 35.03 -43.57 17.89
CA ARG A 434 34.24 -42.51 18.51
C ARG A 434 33.26 -43.14 19.49
N VAL A 435 33.22 -42.60 20.70
CA VAL A 435 32.34 -43.11 21.76
C VAL A 435 31.57 -42.00 22.45
N ARG A 436 30.49 -42.40 23.11
CA ARG A 436 29.80 -41.62 24.13
C ARG A 436 30.05 -42.24 25.50
N GLN A 437 30.18 -41.41 26.54
CA GLN A 437 30.24 -41.87 27.93
C GLN A 437 29.10 -41.31 28.78
N ILE A 438 28.69 -42.10 29.78
CA ILE A 438 28.06 -41.60 31.00
C ILE A 438 29.02 -41.94 32.12
N VAL A 439 29.43 -40.96 32.93
CA VAL A 439 30.26 -41.20 34.13
C VAL A 439 29.55 -40.67 35.37
N VAL A 440 29.56 -41.47 36.43
CA VAL A 440 28.90 -41.18 37.71
C VAL A 440 29.79 -41.51 38.90
N ALA A 441 29.50 -40.88 40.04
CA ALA A 441 30.39 -40.91 41.20
C ALA A 441 30.37 -42.22 42.01
N THR A 442 29.31 -43.04 41.91
CA THR A 442 29.17 -44.29 42.68
C THR A 442 28.75 -45.46 41.80
N ARG A 443 28.99 -46.69 42.28
CA ARG A 443 28.69 -47.91 41.55
C ARG A 443 27.19 -48.12 41.37
N GLU A 444 26.42 -47.81 42.42
CA GLU A 444 24.96 -47.95 42.47
C GLU A 444 24.29 -47.03 41.46
N ALA A 445 24.83 -45.81 41.26
CA ALA A 445 24.37 -44.91 40.22
C ALA A 445 24.64 -45.47 38.81
N ALA A 446 25.78 -46.13 38.59
CA ALA A 446 26.12 -46.71 37.30
C ALA A 446 25.25 -47.94 36.99
N ASP A 447 25.00 -48.81 37.97
CA ASP A 447 24.10 -49.95 37.79
C ASP A 447 22.66 -49.50 37.48
N ALA A 448 22.17 -48.40 38.07
CA ALA A 448 20.87 -47.80 37.75
C ALA A 448 20.81 -47.13 36.36
N VAL A 449 21.92 -46.53 35.89
CA VAL A 449 22.03 -46.04 34.51
C VAL A 449 22.02 -47.20 33.51
N MET A 450 22.72 -48.30 33.81
CA MET A 450 22.68 -49.52 32.99
C MET A 450 21.27 -50.12 32.89
N GLU A 451 20.51 -50.14 33.98
CA GLU A 451 19.12 -50.62 33.98
C GLU A 451 18.25 -49.79 33.01
N ARG A 452 18.37 -48.45 33.05
CA ARG A 452 17.64 -47.54 32.14
C ARG A 452 18.06 -47.71 30.67
N LEU A 453 19.35 -47.86 30.38
CA LEU A 453 19.83 -48.12 29.02
C LEU A 453 19.33 -49.48 28.49
N THR A 454 19.34 -50.51 29.34
CA THR A 454 18.87 -51.86 28.99
C THR A 454 17.34 -51.88 28.78
N ALA A 455 16.60 -51.00 29.45
CA ALA A 455 15.18 -50.75 29.22
C ALA A 455 14.88 -49.89 27.97
N GLY A 456 15.90 -49.46 27.21
CA GLY A 456 15.75 -48.73 25.94
C GLY A 456 15.74 -47.20 26.05
N ALA A 457 16.20 -46.61 27.15
CA ALA A 457 16.38 -45.16 27.25
C ALA A 457 17.48 -44.66 26.28
N ASP A 458 17.32 -43.44 25.73
CA ASP A 458 18.37 -42.84 24.91
C ASP A 458 19.62 -42.53 25.74
N PHE A 459 20.78 -42.83 25.15
CA PHE A 459 22.07 -42.64 25.79
C PHE A 459 22.44 -41.16 25.92
N ALA A 460 22.09 -40.32 24.94
CA ALA A 460 22.47 -38.91 24.95
C ALA A 460 21.62 -38.08 25.92
N GLU A 461 20.32 -38.38 26.03
CA GLU A 461 19.46 -37.82 27.08
C GLU A 461 19.93 -38.26 28.47
N LEU A 462 20.21 -39.55 28.67
CA LEU A 462 20.66 -40.07 29.96
C LEU A 462 22.04 -39.52 30.36
N ALA A 463 22.93 -39.26 29.39
CA ALA A 463 24.19 -38.57 29.61
C ALA A 463 24.00 -37.11 30.07
N ARG A 464 23.12 -36.34 29.41
CA ARG A 464 22.76 -34.96 29.82
C ARG A 464 22.14 -34.92 31.21
N GLU A 465 21.32 -35.91 31.55
CA GLU A 465 20.69 -36.00 32.86
C GLU A 465 21.72 -36.34 33.95
N THR A 466 22.44 -37.45 33.79
CA THR A 466 23.13 -38.12 34.91
C THR A 466 24.66 -37.98 34.93
N SER A 467 25.32 -37.66 33.81
CA SER A 467 26.78 -37.66 33.74
C SER A 467 27.40 -36.48 34.50
N ILE A 468 28.48 -36.74 35.25
CA ILE A 468 29.20 -35.73 36.05
C ILE A 468 30.33 -35.02 35.28
N ASP A 469 30.67 -35.53 34.09
CA ASP A 469 31.68 -34.96 33.20
C ASP A 469 31.07 -33.95 32.20
N SER A 470 31.87 -33.01 31.69
CA SER A 470 31.40 -31.96 30.77
C SER A 470 30.92 -32.48 29.41
N SER A 471 31.31 -33.69 29.00
CA SER A 471 30.69 -34.36 27.84
C SER A 471 29.17 -34.57 28.00
N ARG A 472 28.60 -34.43 29.21
CA ARG A 472 27.13 -34.33 29.40
C ARG A 472 26.48 -33.38 28.39
N ASP A 473 27.11 -32.25 28.08
CA ASP A 473 26.55 -31.22 27.20
C ASP A 473 26.52 -31.66 25.72
N SER A 474 27.46 -32.52 25.30
CA SER A 474 27.46 -33.19 23.99
C SER A 474 26.62 -34.48 23.96
N GLY A 475 25.93 -34.84 25.04
CA GLY A 475 25.22 -36.12 25.16
C GLY A 475 26.17 -37.31 25.38
N GLY A 476 27.28 -37.07 26.06
CA GLY A 476 28.35 -38.02 26.37
C GLY A 476 29.45 -38.09 25.31
N ASP A 477 29.32 -37.39 24.18
CA ASP A 477 30.21 -37.54 23.01
C ASP A 477 31.62 -37.00 23.28
N LEU A 478 32.62 -37.89 23.13
CA LEU A 478 34.04 -37.58 23.33
C LEU A 478 34.80 -37.31 22.03
N GLY A 479 34.16 -37.46 20.86
CA GLY A 479 34.87 -37.45 19.58
C GLY A 479 35.77 -38.68 19.39
N PHE A 480 36.71 -38.58 18.46
CA PHE A 480 37.58 -39.69 18.04
C PHE A 480 38.87 -39.76 18.85
N PHE A 481 39.19 -40.95 19.38
CA PHE A 481 40.49 -41.25 20.00
C PHE A 481 41.06 -42.59 19.51
N GLY A 482 42.38 -42.68 19.49
CA GLY A 482 43.15 -43.87 19.13
C GLY A 482 43.87 -44.51 20.31
N PRO A 483 44.61 -45.61 20.09
CA PRO A 483 45.35 -46.30 21.15
C PRO A 483 46.43 -45.42 21.79
N GLY A 484 46.47 -45.40 23.12
CA GLY A 484 47.36 -44.58 23.94
C GLY A 484 46.91 -43.13 24.14
N GLU A 485 45.68 -42.77 23.73
CA GLU A 485 45.12 -41.43 23.92
C GLU A 485 44.17 -41.34 25.13
N MET A 486 43.74 -42.47 25.72
CA MET A 486 42.84 -42.53 26.88
C MET A 486 43.42 -43.30 28.06
N ILE A 487 42.73 -43.25 29.21
CA ILE A 487 43.10 -44.02 30.43
C ILE A 487 42.98 -45.53 30.12
N PRO A 488 43.96 -46.40 30.48
CA PRO A 488 44.01 -47.78 29.99
C PRO A 488 42.75 -48.61 30.25
N GLU A 489 42.13 -48.49 31.42
CA GLU A 489 40.90 -49.22 31.77
C GLU A 489 39.70 -48.79 30.92
N PHE A 490 39.62 -47.50 30.57
CA PHE A 490 38.61 -46.95 29.67
C PHE A 490 38.89 -47.35 28.22
N GLU A 491 40.14 -47.22 27.77
CA GLU A 491 40.56 -47.53 26.40
C GLU A 491 40.36 -49.01 26.08
N GLN A 492 40.77 -49.91 26.98
CA GLN A 492 40.58 -51.35 26.82
C GLN A 492 39.09 -51.73 26.72
N ALA A 493 38.24 -51.09 27.52
CA ALA A 493 36.79 -51.34 27.47
C ALA A 493 36.17 -50.79 26.18
N ALA A 494 36.55 -49.58 25.75
CA ALA A 494 36.00 -48.92 24.57
C ALA A 494 36.44 -49.57 23.25
N MET A 495 37.72 -49.92 23.12
CA MET A 495 38.29 -50.57 21.93
C MET A 495 37.79 -52.00 21.72
N GLY A 496 37.22 -52.62 22.76
CA GLY A 496 36.59 -53.94 22.67
C GLY A 496 35.15 -53.95 22.13
N LEU A 497 34.52 -52.78 21.95
CA LEU A 497 33.11 -52.68 21.56
C LEU A 497 32.90 -52.75 20.04
N GLU A 498 31.82 -53.41 19.62
CA GLU A 498 31.22 -53.23 18.29
C GLU A 498 30.42 -51.91 18.23
N VAL A 499 30.14 -51.40 17.02
CA VAL A 499 29.41 -50.14 16.84
C VAL A 499 27.98 -50.28 17.33
N GLY A 500 27.58 -49.41 18.25
CA GLY A 500 26.28 -49.44 18.93
C GLY A 500 26.28 -50.22 20.26
N GLU A 501 27.32 -50.99 20.57
CA GLU A 501 27.44 -51.78 21.80
C GLU A 501 27.66 -50.90 23.04
N LEU A 502 27.21 -51.39 24.20
CA LEU A 502 27.43 -50.80 25.52
C LEU A 502 28.48 -51.60 26.30
N SER A 503 29.43 -50.91 26.94
CA SER A 503 30.30 -51.54 27.93
C SER A 503 29.51 -51.93 29.20
N GLY A 504 30.05 -52.88 29.95
CA GLY A 504 29.74 -52.95 31.38
C GLY A 504 30.24 -51.71 32.14
N VAL A 505 29.96 -51.64 33.44
CA VAL A 505 30.45 -50.53 34.28
C VAL A 505 31.97 -50.61 34.45
N VAL A 506 32.68 -49.62 33.90
CA VAL A 506 34.15 -49.48 33.95
C VAL A 506 34.53 -48.52 35.08
N GLN A 507 35.38 -48.95 36.01
CA GLN A 507 35.88 -48.07 37.07
C GLN A 507 37.21 -47.43 36.67
N THR A 508 37.31 -46.10 36.78
CA THR A 508 38.55 -45.33 36.59
C THR A 508 38.79 -44.41 37.80
N PRO A 509 39.93 -43.68 37.87
CA PRO A 509 40.13 -42.63 38.89
C PRO A 509 39.12 -41.47 38.83
N MET A 510 38.35 -41.32 37.75
CA MET A 510 37.36 -40.25 37.58
C MET A 510 35.92 -40.67 37.93
N GLY A 511 35.65 -41.96 38.09
CA GLY A 511 34.34 -42.48 38.48
C GLY A 511 34.02 -43.84 37.85
N PHE A 512 32.71 -44.11 37.75
CA PHE A 512 32.17 -45.30 37.11
C PHE A 512 31.59 -44.90 35.76
N HIS A 513 32.19 -45.39 34.68
CA HIS A 513 31.86 -45.07 33.29
C HIS A 513 31.03 -46.18 32.66
N ILE A 514 30.10 -45.79 31.80
CA ILE A 514 29.43 -46.65 30.83
C ILE A 514 29.72 -46.04 29.46
N ILE A 515 30.20 -46.84 28.54
CA ILE A 515 30.71 -46.41 27.24
C ILE A 515 29.81 -46.99 26.16
N LYS A 516 29.40 -46.17 25.19
CA LYS A 516 28.75 -46.62 23.96
C LYS A 516 29.62 -46.28 22.78
N ARG A 517 30.05 -47.27 21.99
CA ARG A 517 30.72 -46.99 20.72
C ARG A 517 29.69 -46.52 19.69
N ILE A 518 30.02 -45.47 18.94
CA ILE A 518 29.16 -44.93 17.88
C ILE A 518 29.83 -44.96 16.50
N GLU A 519 31.16 -44.95 16.42
CA GLU A 519 31.97 -45.22 15.21
C GLU A 519 33.22 -46.04 15.61
#